data_AF-F2KSN2-F1
#
_entry.id   AF-F2KSN2-F1
#
_cell.length_a   1.000
_cell.length_b   1.000
_cell.length_c   1.000
_cell.angle_alpha   90.00
_cell.angle_beta   90.00
_cell.angle_gamma   90.00
#
_symmetry.space_group_name_H-M   'P 1'
#
loop_
_entity.id
_entity.type
_entity.pdbx_description
1 polymer ?
#
loop_
_entity_poly.entity_id
_entity_poly.type
_entity_poly.pdbx_seq_one_letter_code
_entity_poly.pdbx_strand_id
1 'polypeptide(L)'
;MHEDVDEIFTELMKEIRKLEKSRRISVEHEELLKKAVGWLKDHQHPEGYWGYESVADTCLVLLALSMYEIRKNEEWLIKGKYPGGIKRSVEWLKKTQNIDNWENNLWDTSICLQALYRLGVQDEWVIKSAEWVRNKCEREPKKFPVHHLAQALNVLNLAGYDECAKKITEIVISKVEERIENKKGDEYLYDPYVTGQILDALVRSGVPVTHKVLRACENDLRRFLEEKKVKGISEGAFQDVTMALLGLASFLGGGDDELVNAVVAEIFKSPERYKKDGCWYHDAKKTAFALLGLSRIKEVRKIDEFPYKIYTLIARYHEKIRDCIAELEKTYEKRIKRGYLLLTLIYILLMASVFAIIEYGVESPISQLLLGSLIIPVLFQISPYFKKYILPYLKRGGKK
;
A
#
# COMPACT_ATOMS: atom_id res chain seq x y z
N MET A 1 19.98 -22.33 12.19
CA MET A 1 19.00 -23.08 11.35
C MET A 1 18.01 -22.13 10.70
N HIS A 2 17.10 -21.50 11.44
CA HIS A 2 16.31 -20.39 10.89
C HIS A 2 17.23 -19.20 10.54
N GLU A 3 18.17 -18.88 11.44
CA GLU A 3 19.09 -17.75 11.29
C GLU A 3 19.93 -17.78 9.99
N ASP A 4 20.54 -18.91 9.62
CA ASP A 4 21.41 -18.99 8.42
C ASP A 4 20.62 -18.85 7.11
N VAL A 5 19.43 -19.45 7.03
CA VAL A 5 18.55 -19.32 5.86
C VAL A 5 17.95 -17.92 5.80
N ASP A 6 17.54 -17.36 6.94
CA ASP A 6 17.00 -16.00 7.05
C ASP A 6 18.05 -14.96 6.63
N GLU A 7 19.33 -15.18 6.96
CA GLU A 7 20.44 -14.35 6.50
C GLU A 7 20.60 -14.40 4.97
N ILE A 8 20.59 -15.60 4.37
CA ILE A 8 20.68 -15.77 2.91
C ILE A 8 19.50 -15.09 2.20
N PHE A 9 18.28 -15.19 2.74
CA PHE A 9 17.10 -14.48 2.21
C PHE A 9 17.24 -12.96 2.36
N THR A 10 17.74 -12.49 3.49
CA THR A 10 17.96 -11.05 3.74
C THR A 10 18.97 -10.48 2.74
N GLU A 11 20.05 -11.20 2.48
CA GLU A 11 21.02 -10.84 1.45
C GLU A 11 20.42 -10.82 0.03
N LEU A 12 19.64 -11.84 -0.35
CA LEU A 12 18.95 -11.88 -1.64
C LEU A 12 18.07 -10.65 -1.83
N MET A 13 17.25 -10.33 -0.82
CA MET A 13 16.37 -9.17 -0.87
C MET A 13 17.15 -7.85 -0.96
N LYS A 14 18.30 -7.75 -0.28
CA LYS A 14 19.19 -6.59 -0.39
C LYS A 14 19.76 -6.45 -1.80
N GLU A 15 20.18 -7.53 -2.44
CA GLU A 15 20.65 -7.51 -3.83
C GLU A 15 19.54 -7.19 -4.83
N ILE A 16 18.33 -7.74 -4.65
CA ILE A 16 17.17 -7.39 -5.48
C ILE A 16 16.87 -5.89 -5.37
N ARG A 17 16.91 -5.33 -4.15
CA ARG A 17 16.72 -3.89 -3.92
C ARG A 17 17.78 -3.02 -4.59
N LYS A 18 19.00 -3.51 -4.81
CA LYS A 18 20.02 -2.77 -5.59
C LYS A 18 19.68 -2.69 -7.09
N LEU A 19 18.82 -3.58 -7.58
CA LEU A 19 18.30 -3.55 -8.96
C LEU A 19 17.11 -2.59 -9.11
N GLU A 20 16.50 -2.16 -7.99
CA GLU A 20 15.45 -1.15 -8.00
C GLU A 20 16.03 0.19 -8.40
N LYS A 21 15.50 0.77 -9.47
CA LYS A 21 15.78 2.15 -9.87
C LYS A 21 14.55 2.99 -9.56
N SER A 22 14.77 4.14 -8.96
CA SER A 22 13.72 5.16 -8.88
C SER A 22 13.44 5.69 -10.28
N ARG A 23 12.18 5.68 -10.69
CA ARG A 23 11.73 6.24 -11.98
C ARG A 23 10.67 7.29 -11.72
N ARG A 24 10.77 8.39 -12.46
CA ARG A 24 9.75 9.43 -12.43
C ARG A 24 8.45 8.94 -13.06
N ILE A 25 7.34 8.99 -12.32
CA ILE A 25 6.02 8.75 -12.89
C ILE A 25 5.59 9.99 -13.66
N SER A 26 5.38 9.85 -14.98
CA SER A 26 4.81 10.90 -15.85
C SER A 26 4.28 10.26 -17.12
N VAL A 27 3.34 10.92 -17.81
CA VAL A 27 2.79 10.41 -19.09
C VAL A 27 3.87 10.25 -20.16
N GLU A 28 4.87 11.12 -20.19
CA GLU A 28 5.98 11.05 -21.13
C GLU A 28 6.83 9.79 -20.96
N HIS A 29 6.97 9.33 -19.72
CA HIS A 29 7.86 8.23 -19.37
C HIS A 29 7.10 6.94 -19.07
N GLU A 30 5.79 6.94 -18.93
CA GLU A 30 5.00 5.78 -18.50
C GLU A 30 3.89 5.46 -19.51
N GLU A 31 4.16 4.45 -20.35
CA GLU A 31 3.22 3.97 -21.38
C GLU A 31 1.84 3.59 -20.82
N LEU A 32 1.77 3.10 -19.57
CA LEU A 32 0.48 2.79 -18.94
C LEU A 32 -0.36 4.05 -18.66
N LEU A 33 0.28 5.14 -18.23
CA LEU A 33 -0.42 6.41 -18.03
C LEU A 33 -0.85 7.03 -19.36
N LYS A 34 0.01 6.95 -20.37
CA LYS A 34 -0.31 7.39 -21.73
C LYS A 34 -1.52 6.66 -22.30
N LYS A 35 -1.60 5.34 -22.10
CA LYS A 35 -2.79 4.54 -22.47
C LYS A 35 -4.04 4.98 -21.70
N ALA A 36 -3.94 5.24 -20.41
CA ALA A 36 -5.08 5.71 -19.60
C ALA A 36 -5.61 7.07 -20.05
N VAL A 37 -4.71 8.03 -20.30
CA VAL A 37 -5.07 9.34 -20.85
C VAL A 37 -5.68 9.19 -22.25
N GLY A 38 -5.09 8.36 -23.10
CA GLY A 38 -5.62 8.04 -24.44
C GLY A 38 -7.03 7.44 -24.36
N TRP A 39 -7.25 6.49 -23.44
CA TRP A 39 -8.55 5.89 -23.22
C TRP A 39 -9.59 6.93 -22.81
N LEU A 40 -9.27 7.84 -21.90
CA LEU A 40 -10.19 8.93 -21.53
C LEU A 40 -10.53 9.83 -22.74
N LYS A 41 -9.55 10.19 -23.57
CA LYS A 41 -9.78 10.96 -24.79
C LYS A 41 -10.74 10.23 -25.75
N ASP A 42 -10.56 8.92 -25.94
CA ASP A 42 -11.41 8.08 -26.78
C ASP A 42 -12.80 7.80 -26.21
N HIS A 43 -13.00 8.00 -24.91
CA HIS A 43 -14.27 7.75 -24.21
C HIS A 43 -14.99 9.03 -23.79
N GLN A 44 -14.55 10.19 -24.29
CA GLN A 44 -15.33 11.41 -24.19
C GLN A 44 -16.61 11.26 -25.04
N HIS A 45 -17.74 11.69 -24.51
CA HIS A 45 -18.97 11.81 -25.30
C HIS A 45 -18.80 12.94 -26.33
N PRO A 46 -19.38 12.85 -27.56
CA PRO A 46 -19.30 13.93 -28.54
C PRO A 46 -19.77 15.28 -27.99
N GLU A 47 -20.70 15.33 -27.04
CA GLU A 47 -21.13 16.58 -26.42
C GLU A 47 -20.13 17.19 -25.43
N GLY A 48 -19.11 16.44 -25.02
CA GLY A 48 -17.99 16.93 -24.20
C GLY A 48 -17.90 16.34 -22.79
N TYR A 49 -18.89 15.57 -22.33
CA TYR A 49 -18.88 14.96 -21.00
C TYR A 49 -18.25 13.56 -20.96
N TRP A 50 -18.05 13.01 -19.77
CA TRP A 50 -17.71 11.59 -19.53
C TRP A 50 -18.75 10.91 -18.66
N GLY A 51 -18.88 9.59 -18.81
CA GLY A 51 -19.84 8.79 -18.03
C GLY A 51 -21.28 9.08 -18.42
N TYR A 52 -22.16 9.18 -17.42
CA TYR A 52 -23.61 9.31 -17.59
C TYR A 52 -24.08 10.76 -17.41
N GLU A 53 -23.54 11.70 -18.20
CA GLU A 53 -23.86 13.14 -18.12
C GLU A 53 -23.63 13.76 -16.72
N SER A 54 -22.82 13.10 -15.89
CA SER A 54 -22.53 13.58 -14.55
C SER A 54 -21.50 14.71 -14.61
N VAL A 55 -21.88 15.85 -14.03
CA VAL A 55 -20.98 17.00 -13.85
C VAL A 55 -19.77 16.59 -13.01
N ALA A 56 -19.99 15.90 -11.89
CA ALA A 56 -18.94 15.42 -11.01
C ALA A 56 -17.92 14.54 -11.76
N ASP A 57 -18.40 13.52 -12.49
CA ASP A 57 -17.52 12.58 -13.18
C ASP A 57 -16.75 13.28 -14.32
N THR A 58 -17.41 14.17 -15.05
CA THR A 58 -16.78 15.00 -16.09
C THR A 58 -15.70 15.91 -15.52
N CYS A 59 -15.97 16.58 -14.40
CA CYS A 59 -15.02 17.46 -13.75
C CYS A 59 -13.85 16.69 -13.12
N LEU A 60 -14.07 15.47 -12.60
CA LEU A 60 -12.99 14.58 -12.15
C LEU A 60 -12.07 14.18 -13.30
N VAL A 61 -12.62 13.83 -14.47
CA VAL A 61 -11.83 13.52 -15.66
C VAL A 61 -11.03 14.75 -16.12
N LEU A 62 -11.65 15.92 -16.22
CA LEU A 62 -10.95 17.15 -16.58
C LEU A 62 -9.85 17.50 -15.57
N LEU A 63 -10.13 17.35 -14.27
CA LEU A 63 -9.15 17.55 -13.23
C LEU A 63 -7.98 16.60 -13.41
N ALA A 64 -8.24 15.30 -13.63
CA ALA A 64 -7.20 14.30 -13.88
C ALA A 64 -6.35 14.67 -15.10
N LEU A 65 -6.97 14.97 -16.25
CA LEU A 65 -6.28 15.38 -17.47
C LEU A 65 -5.40 16.62 -17.25
N SER A 66 -5.90 17.61 -16.49
CA SER A 66 -5.13 18.82 -16.17
C SER A 66 -3.86 18.55 -15.35
N MET A 67 -3.83 17.46 -14.56
CA MET A 67 -2.65 17.05 -13.79
C MET A 67 -1.55 16.45 -14.67
N TYR A 68 -1.89 16.07 -15.90
CA TYR A 68 -0.96 15.50 -16.89
C TYR A 68 -0.76 16.44 -18.08
N GLU A 69 -0.81 17.74 -17.81
CA GLU A 69 -0.45 18.82 -18.73
C GLU A 69 -1.30 18.90 -20.02
N ILE A 70 -2.46 18.25 -20.03
CA ILE A 70 -3.46 18.43 -21.09
C ILE A 70 -4.05 19.83 -20.96
N ARG A 71 -3.87 20.66 -21.98
CA ARG A 71 -4.18 22.11 -21.91
C ARG A 71 -5.56 22.43 -22.49
N LYS A 72 -6.12 23.60 -22.15
CA LYS A 72 -7.45 24.03 -22.59
C LYS A 72 -7.72 24.02 -24.11
N ASN A 73 -6.68 24.22 -24.92
CA ASN A 73 -6.79 24.27 -26.38
C ASN A 73 -6.50 22.91 -27.04
N GLU A 74 -6.30 21.85 -26.25
CA GLU A 74 -6.03 20.53 -26.79
C GLU A 74 -7.32 19.89 -27.33
N GLU A 75 -7.22 19.44 -28.57
CA GLU A 75 -8.28 18.79 -29.33
C GLU A 75 -7.84 17.37 -29.71
N TRP A 76 -8.81 16.47 -29.87
CA TRP A 76 -8.57 15.10 -30.29
C TRP A 76 -9.78 14.55 -31.04
N LEU A 77 -9.59 13.40 -31.71
CA LEU A 77 -10.67 12.66 -32.35
C LEU A 77 -11.11 11.52 -31.45
N ILE A 78 -12.34 11.59 -30.95
CA ILE A 78 -12.98 10.53 -30.16
C ILE A 78 -13.15 9.30 -31.03
N LYS A 79 -12.45 8.20 -30.70
CA LYS A 79 -12.46 6.95 -31.48
C LYS A 79 -12.13 7.17 -32.96
N GLY A 80 -11.33 8.18 -33.27
CA GLY A 80 -10.96 8.57 -34.62
C GLY A 80 -12.11 9.14 -35.48
N LYS A 81 -13.26 9.49 -34.90
CA LYS A 81 -14.47 9.86 -35.66
C LYS A 81 -15.05 11.22 -35.30
N TYR A 82 -15.25 11.50 -34.01
CA TYR A 82 -15.95 12.71 -33.58
C TYR A 82 -14.98 13.74 -33.01
N PRO A 83 -15.18 15.04 -33.24
CA PRO A 83 -14.36 16.07 -32.60
C PRO A 83 -14.57 16.03 -31.09
N GLY A 84 -13.49 15.84 -30.35
CA GLY A 84 -13.41 15.95 -28.90
C GLY A 84 -12.52 17.12 -28.48
N GLY A 85 -12.11 17.14 -27.23
CA GLY A 85 -11.20 18.14 -26.69
C GLY A 85 -11.68 18.78 -25.40
N ILE A 86 -10.78 19.50 -24.74
CA ILE A 86 -11.08 20.20 -23.48
C ILE A 86 -12.13 21.30 -23.70
N LYS A 87 -12.01 22.05 -24.81
CA LYS A 87 -12.94 23.14 -25.14
C LYS A 87 -14.40 22.66 -25.17
N ARG A 88 -14.68 21.50 -25.75
CA ARG A 88 -16.04 20.91 -25.77
C ARG A 88 -16.57 20.62 -24.37
N SER A 89 -15.74 20.05 -23.50
CA SER A 89 -16.12 19.80 -22.11
C SER A 89 -16.41 21.08 -21.35
N VAL A 90 -15.60 22.13 -21.56
CA VAL A 90 -15.82 23.44 -20.94
C VAL A 90 -17.13 24.07 -21.43
N GLU A 91 -17.42 23.99 -22.73
CA GLU A 91 -18.69 24.44 -23.30
C GLU A 91 -19.89 23.67 -22.74
N TRP A 92 -19.76 22.35 -22.58
CA TRP A 92 -20.80 21.53 -21.94
C TRP A 92 -21.01 21.94 -20.48
N LEU A 93 -19.95 22.10 -19.69
CA LEU A 93 -20.03 22.54 -18.30
C LEU A 93 -20.69 23.92 -18.15
N LYS A 94 -20.41 24.84 -19.07
CA LYS A 94 -21.04 26.15 -19.11
C LYS A 94 -22.55 26.06 -19.38
N LYS A 95 -22.98 25.13 -20.23
CA LYS A 95 -24.41 24.91 -20.54
C LYS A 95 -25.17 24.24 -19.39
N THR A 96 -24.50 23.37 -18.63
CA THR A 96 -25.12 22.64 -17.51
C THR A 96 -25.04 23.39 -16.18
N GLN A 97 -24.32 24.51 -16.13
CA GLN A 97 -24.27 25.38 -14.96
C GLN A 97 -25.66 25.93 -14.63
N ASN A 98 -26.04 25.89 -13.35
CA ASN A 98 -27.26 26.49 -12.83
C ASN A 98 -26.94 27.79 -12.08
N ILE A 99 -27.20 28.92 -12.74
CA ILE A 99 -26.81 30.27 -12.29
C ILE A 99 -25.29 30.36 -12.17
N ASP A 100 -24.75 30.16 -10.96
CA ASP A 100 -23.33 30.31 -10.62
C ASP A 100 -22.77 29.05 -9.96
N ASN A 101 -23.40 27.89 -10.11
CA ASN A 101 -22.96 26.64 -9.48
C ASN A 101 -23.46 25.41 -10.26
N TRP A 102 -23.07 24.23 -9.81
CA TRP A 102 -23.66 22.98 -10.25
C TRP A 102 -24.44 22.35 -9.10
N GLU A 103 -25.75 22.21 -9.30
CA GLU A 103 -26.69 21.55 -8.38
C GLU A 103 -26.78 22.13 -6.96
N ASN A 104 -26.39 23.40 -6.75
CA ASN A 104 -26.25 24.04 -5.43
C ASN A 104 -25.36 23.20 -4.48
N ASN A 105 -24.46 22.40 -5.04
CA ASN A 105 -23.59 21.48 -4.33
C ASN A 105 -22.18 22.07 -4.23
N LEU A 106 -21.72 22.29 -3.00
CA LEU A 106 -20.38 22.83 -2.73
C LEU A 106 -19.27 21.91 -3.25
N TRP A 107 -19.43 20.59 -3.14
CA TRP A 107 -18.40 19.64 -3.54
C TRP A 107 -18.27 19.58 -5.07
N ASP A 108 -19.38 19.38 -5.80
CA ASP A 108 -19.37 19.33 -7.28
C ASP A 108 -18.84 20.63 -7.87
N THR A 109 -19.35 21.76 -7.38
CA THR A 109 -18.91 23.09 -7.82
C THR A 109 -17.42 23.28 -7.56
N SER A 110 -16.92 22.80 -6.41
CA SER A 110 -15.49 22.95 -6.09
C SER A 110 -14.59 22.06 -6.96
N ILE A 111 -14.99 20.84 -7.28
CA ILE A 111 -14.23 19.96 -8.17
C ILE A 111 -14.19 20.54 -9.59
N CYS A 112 -15.31 21.06 -10.09
CA CYS A 112 -15.37 21.71 -11.39
C CYS A 112 -14.48 22.95 -11.47
N LEU A 113 -14.52 23.82 -10.45
CA LEU A 113 -13.65 25.00 -10.41
C LEU A 113 -12.16 24.61 -10.33
N GLN A 114 -11.79 23.57 -9.58
CA GLN A 114 -10.40 23.08 -9.58
C GLN A 114 -9.93 22.68 -10.97
N ALA A 115 -10.77 21.95 -11.72
CA ALA A 115 -10.45 21.55 -13.08
C ALA A 115 -10.30 22.78 -13.99
N LEU A 116 -11.27 23.70 -13.96
CA LEU A 116 -11.31 24.89 -14.81
C LEU A 116 -10.14 25.84 -14.55
N TYR A 117 -9.81 26.12 -13.29
CA TYR A 117 -8.66 26.96 -12.93
C TYR A 117 -7.34 26.34 -13.38
N ARG A 118 -7.17 25.02 -13.21
CA ARG A 118 -5.95 24.31 -13.66
C ARG A 118 -5.80 24.30 -15.17
N LEU A 119 -6.91 24.28 -15.90
CA LEU A 119 -6.93 24.42 -17.35
C LEU A 119 -6.71 25.87 -17.82
N GLY A 120 -6.68 26.84 -16.90
CA GLY A 120 -6.52 28.26 -17.24
C GLY A 120 -7.77 28.87 -17.87
N VAL A 121 -8.96 28.38 -17.48
CA VAL A 121 -10.25 28.97 -17.82
C VAL A 121 -10.61 29.99 -16.75
N GLN A 122 -10.70 31.26 -17.14
CA GLN A 122 -10.93 32.39 -16.24
C GLN A 122 -12.06 33.30 -16.76
N ASP A 123 -13.03 32.70 -17.47
CA ASP A 123 -14.19 33.43 -17.96
C ASP A 123 -15.04 33.96 -16.80
N GLU A 124 -15.85 34.99 -17.06
CA GLU A 124 -16.71 35.64 -16.06
C GLU A 124 -17.60 34.65 -15.27
N TRP A 125 -18.16 33.64 -15.95
CA TRP A 125 -19.02 32.64 -15.31
C TRP A 125 -18.27 31.72 -14.34
N VAL A 126 -16.97 31.49 -14.56
CA VAL A 126 -16.09 30.74 -13.65
C VAL A 126 -15.78 31.57 -12.41
N ILE A 127 -15.51 32.87 -12.61
CA ILE A 127 -15.25 33.82 -11.53
C ILE A 127 -16.48 33.91 -10.61
N LYS A 128 -17.67 34.09 -11.18
CA LYS A 128 -18.95 34.12 -10.44
C LYS A 128 -19.18 32.83 -9.63
N SER A 129 -18.85 31.67 -10.20
CA SER A 129 -18.89 30.40 -9.44
C SER A 129 -17.90 30.34 -8.28
N ALA A 130 -16.69 30.88 -8.45
CA ALA A 130 -15.73 30.95 -7.36
C ALA A 130 -16.19 31.90 -6.24
N GLU A 131 -16.81 33.02 -6.60
CA GLU A 131 -17.47 33.93 -5.64
C GLU A 131 -18.62 33.23 -4.91
N TRP A 132 -19.42 32.40 -5.60
CA TRP A 132 -20.45 31.59 -4.96
C TRP A 132 -19.86 30.65 -3.91
N VAL A 133 -18.75 29.95 -4.21
CA VAL A 133 -18.05 29.08 -3.26
C VAL A 133 -17.57 29.88 -2.05
N ARG A 134 -16.92 31.03 -2.28
CA ARG A 134 -16.46 31.93 -1.21
C ARG A 134 -17.63 32.36 -0.32
N ASN A 135 -18.70 32.88 -0.91
CA ASN A 135 -19.87 33.38 -0.17
C ASN A 135 -20.56 32.26 0.64
N LYS A 136 -20.65 31.03 0.09
CA LYS A 136 -21.18 29.86 0.82
C LYS A 136 -20.30 29.50 2.02
N CYS A 137 -18.98 29.50 1.82
CA CYS A 137 -17.99 29.22 2.86
C CYS A 137 -17.95 30.29 3.96
N GLU A 138 -18.20 31.56 3.64
CA GLU A 138 -18.22 32.65 4.63
C GLU A 138 -19.49 32.64 5.50
N ARG A 139 -20.65 32.35 4.90
CA ARG A 139 -21.93 32.42 5.62
C ARG A 139 -22.09 31.29 6.63
N GLU A 140 -21.85 30.03 6.22
CA GLU A 140 -22.21 28.87 7.04
C GLU A 140 -21.22 27.68 6.91
N PRO A 141 -19.90 27.90 7.09
CA PRO A 141 -18.89 26.87 6.82
C PRO A 141 -19.08 25.60 7.66
N LYS A 142 -19.57 25.76 8.90
CA LYS A 142 -19.74 24.64 9.84
C LYS A 142 -20.81 23.64 9.41
N LYS A 143 -21.76 24.02 8.55
CA LYS A 143 -22.83 23.13 8.07
C LYS A 143 -22.36 22.11 7.03
N PHE A 144 -21.25 22.37 6.37
CA PHE A 144 -20.77 21.48 5.32
C PHE A 144 -19.99 20.28 5.88
N PRO A 145 -20.09 19.11 5.23
CA PRO A 145 -19.19 18.00 5.48
C PRO A 145 -17.73 18.43 5.29
N VAL A 146 -16.82 17.89 6.10
CA VAL A 146 -15.42 18.31 6.12
C VAL A 146 -14.70 18.10 4.76
N HIS A 147 -15.06 17.08 3.98
CA HIS A 147 -14.50 16.89 2.65
C HIS A 147 -15.02 17.89 1.62
N HIS A 148 -16.24 18.43 1.78
CA HIS A 148 -16.73 19.53 0.93
C HIS A 148 -15.88 20.79 1.19
N LEU A 149 -15.59 21.06 2.46
CA LEU A 149 -14.69 22.16 2.84
C LEU A 149 -13.27 21.95 2.33
N ALA A 150 -12.76 20.71 2.32
CA ALA A 150 -11.45 20.40 1.76
C ALA A 150 -11.39 20.69 0.24
N GLN A 151 -12.43 20.36 -0.52
CA GLN A 151 -12.48 20.72 -1.95
C GLN A 151 -12.66 22.22 -2.16
N ALA A 152 -13.50 22.87 -1.36
CA ALA A 152 -13.65 24.32 -1.42
C ALA A 152 -12.33 25.05 -1.12
N LEU A 153 -11.58 24.58 -0.12
CA LEU A 153 -10.27 25.10 0.24
C LEU A 153 -9.29 25.08 -0.95
N ASN A 154 -9.24 23.97 -1.69
CA ASN A 154 -8.43 23.87 -2.90
C ASN A 154 -8.80 24.93 -3.95
N VAL A 155 -10.09 25.20 -4.15
CA VAL A 155 -10.56 26.24 -5.09
C VAL A 155 -10.23 27.63 -4.59
N LEU A 156 -10.48 27.93 -3.32
CA LEU A 156 -10.24 29.25 -2.75
C LEU A 156 -8.76 29.63 -2.88
N ASN A 157 -7.85 28.69 -2.67
CA ASN A 157 -6.42 28.88 -2.92
C ASN A 157 -6.13 29.14 -4.41
N LEU A 158 -6.72 28.37 -5.34
CA LEU A 158 -6.51 28.57 -6.78
C LEU A 158 -7.08 29.90 -7.29
N ALA A 159 -8.17 30.38 -6.69
CA ALA A 159 -8.83 31.63 -7.04
C ALA A 159 -8.22 32.86 -6.36
N GLY A 160 -7.23 32.70 -5.47
CA GLY A 160 -6.59 33.80 -4.75
C GLY A 160 -7.43 34.40 -3.62
N TYR A 161 -8.38 33.65 -3.06
CA TYR A 161 -9.17 34.09 -1.89
C TYR A 161 -8.49 33.69 -0.57
N ASP A 162 -7.25 34.16 -0.38
CA ASP A 162 -6.34 33.71 0.69
C ASP A 162 -6.94 33.84 2.11
N GLU A 163 -7.63 34.94 2.40
CA GLU A 163 -8.25 35.15 3.71
C GLU A 163 -9.37 34.13 4.00
N CYS A 164 -10.22 33.87 2.99
CA CYS A 164 -11.28 32.87 3.10
C CYS A 164 -10.68 31.47 3.23
N ALA A 165 -9.67 31.14 2.41
CA ALA A 165 -8.96 29.87 2.46
C ALA A 165 -8.32 29.62 3.84
N LYS A 166 -7.70 30.63 4.45
CA LYS A 166 -7.13 30.53 5.81
C LYS A 166 -8.22 30.20 6.84
N LYS A 167 -9.35 30.93 6.83
CA LYS A 167 -10.49 30.66 7.73
C LYS A 167 -11.03 29.24 7.55
N ILE A 168 -11.16 28.77 6.32
CA ILE A 168 -11.63 27.41 6.04
C ILE A 168 -10.60 26.36 6.47
N THR A 169 -9.30 26.63 6.32
CA THR A 169 -8.23 25.76 6.84
C THR A 169 -8.35 25.57 8.35
N GLU A 170 -8.55 26.65 9.11
CA GLU A 170 -8.73 26.60 10.57
C GLU A 170 -9.99 25.79 10.96
N ILE A 171 -11.09 25.93 10.22
CA ILE A 171 -12.33 25.17 10.46
C ILE A 171 -12.14 23.68 10.16
N VAL A 172 -11.45 23.34 9.06
CA VAL A 172 -11.14 21.94 8.73
C VAL A 172 -10.25 21.33 9.81
N ILE A 173 -9.20 22.03 10.24
CA ILE A 173 -8.33 21.60 11.35
C ILE A 173 -9.16 21.33 12.61
N SER A 174 -9.97 22.29 13.04
CA SER A 174 -10.80 22.16 14.25
C SER A 174 -11.76 20.97 14.19
N LYS A 175 -12.41 20.72 13.04
CA LYS A 175 -13.28 19.55 12.86
C LYS A 175 -12.51 18.23 12.98
N VAL A 176 -11.29 18.17 12.45
CA VAL A 176 -10.46 16.95 12.55
C VAL A 176 -9.95 16.77 13.97
N GLU A 177 -9.55 17.84 14.66
CA GLU A 177 -9.16 17.79 16.08
C GLU A 177 -10.30 17.25 16.96
N GLU A 178 -11.52 17.78 16.80
CA GLU A 178 -12.71 17.28 17.48
C GLU A 178 -12.92 15.78 17.20
N ARG A 179 -12.69 15.33 15.97
CA ARG A 179 -12.81 13.91 15.62
C ARG A 179 -11.69 13.06 16.22
N ILE A 180 -10.46 13.57 16.32
CA ILE A 180 -9.35 12.90 17.01
C ILE A 180 -9.69 12.70 18.48
N GLU A 181 -10.22 13.71 19.15
CA GLU A 181 -10.58 13.68 20.57
C GLU A 181 -11.75 12.73 20.87
N ASN A 182 -12.71 12.62 19.94
CA ASN A 182 -13.91 11.80 20.10
C ASN A 182 -13.80 10.38 19.53
N LYS A 183 -12.69 10.05 18.84
CA LYS A 183 -12.46 8.72 18.25
C LYS A 183 -12.30 7.67 19.36
N LYS A 184 -12.98 6.53 19.21
CA LYS A 184 -12.91 5.41 20.15
C LYS A 184 -12.07 4.28 19.57
N GLY A 185 -11.08 3.82 20.35
CA GLY A 185 -10.23 2.69 19.98
C GLY A 185 -9.60 2.82 18.59
N ASP A 186 -9.75 1.78 17.77
CA ASP A 186 -9.15 1.67 16.46
C ASP A 186 -10.01 2.20 15.30
N GLU A 187 -11.10 2.93 15.57
CA GLU A 187 -11.93 3.52 14.51
C GLU A 187 -11.11 4.37 13.53
N TYR A 188 -11.57 4.57 12.30
CA TYR A 188 -10.97 5.59 11.43
C TYR A 188 -11.49 6.99 11.80
N LEU A 189 -10.66 8.02 11.62
CA LEU A 189 -11.00 9.43 11.78
C LEU A 189 -12.21 9.74 10.89
N TYR A 190 -12.07 9.48 9.61
CA TYR A 190 -13.17 9.48 8.65
C TYR A 190 -12.99 8.31 7.69
N ASP A 191 -13.95 8.12 6.80
CA ASP A 191 -13.74 7.26 5.64
C ASP A 191 -12.42 7.63 4.92
N PRO A 192 -11.62 6.66 4.43
CA PRO A 192 -10.34 6.93 3.76
C PRO A 192 -10.46 7.87 2.56
N TYR A 193 -11.59 7.84 1.84
CA TYR A 193 -11.92 8.80 0.78
C TYR A 193 -11.95 10.24 1.30
N VAL A 194 -12.57 10.45 2.45
CA VAL A 194 -12.70 11.76 3.12
C VAL A 194 -11.34 12.20 3.67
N THR A 195 -10.65 11.29 4.38
CA THR A 195 -9.35 11.57 5.01
C THR A 195 -8.28 11.93 3.96
N GLY A 196 -8.28 11.26 2.81
CA GLY A 196 -7.37 11.56 1.70
C GLY A 196 -7.55 12.98 1.15
N GLN A 197 -8.80 13.43 1.00
CA GLN A 197 -9.12 14.79 0.54
C GLN A 197 -8.70 15.86 1.55
N ILE A 198 -8.95 15.62 2.84
CA ILE A 198 -8.53 16.53 3.92
C ILE A 198 -7.01 16.68 3.91
N LEU A 199 -6.28 15.55 3.87
CA LEU A 199 -4.82 15.57 3.93
C LEU A 199 -4.22 16.31 2.72
N ASP A 200 -4.70 16.02 1.50
CA ASP A 200 -4.25 16.71 0.29
C ASP A 200 -4.52 18.23 0.36
N ALA A 201 -5.73 18.63 0.78
CA ALA A 201 -6.10 20.05 0.85
C ALA A 201 -5.28 20.82 1.89
N LEU A 202 -5.10 20.27 3.11
CA LEU A 202 -4.33 20.94 4.15
C LEU A 202 -2.85 21.07 3.80
N VAL A 203 -2.25 20.05 3.18
CA VAL A 203 -0.86 20.11 2.71
C VAL A 203 -0.71 21.22 1.67
N ARG A 204 -1.65 21.35 0.72
CA ARG A 204 -1.62 22.40 -0.30
C ARG A 204 -1.84 23.81 0.23
N SER A 205 -2.59 23.94 1.33
CA SER A 205 -2.75 25.20 2.05
C SER A 205 -1.51 25.59 2.88
N GLY A 206 -0.42 24.80 2.81
CA GLY A 206 0.82 25.11 3.50
C GLY A 206 0.80 24.79 4.99
N VAL A 207 -0.15 23.97 5.46
CA VAL A 207 -0.13 23.50 6.85
C VAL A 207 1.14 22.66 7.06
N PRO A 208 1.96 22.93 8.10
CA PRO A 208 3.21 22.20 8.31
C PRO A 208 2.98 20.70 8.44
N VAL A 209 3.81 19.88 7.78
CA VAL A 209 3.74 18.41 7.83
C VAL A 209 3.96 17.82 9.25
N THR A 210 4.46 18.63 10.18
CA THR A 210 4.60 18.28 11.61
C THR A 210 3.32 18.53 12.41
N HIS A 211 2.31 19.18 11.83
CA HIS A 211 1.05 19.47 12.50
C HIS A 211 0.31 18.18 12.87
N LYS A 212 -0.18 18.09 14.12
CA LYS A 212 -0.80 16.87 14.68
C LYS A 212 -1.95 16.33 13.83
N VAL A 213 -2.76 17.21 13.23
CA VAL A 213 -3.88 16.82 12.35
C VAL A 213 -3.39 16.08 11.10
N LEU A 214 -2.35 16.59 10.44
CA LEU A 214 -1.81 15.95 9.23
C LEU A 214 -1.21 14.58 9.58
N ARG A 215 -0.51 14.48 10.72
CA ARG A 215 0.02 13.19 11.23
C ARG A 215 -1.06 12.19 11.57
N ALA A 216 -2.17 12.64 12.17
CA ALA A 216 -3.30 11.77 12.46
C ALA A 216 -3.94 11.25 11.16
N CYS A 217 -4.16 12.12 10.17
CA CYS A 217 -4.65 11.70 8.85
C CYS A 217 -3.67 10.74 8.15
N GLU A 218 -2.38 11.04 8.15
CA GLU A 218 -1.33 10.19 7.57
C GLU A 218 -1.36 8.78 8.18
N ASN A 219 -1.34 8.67 9.51
CA ASN A 219 -1.36 7.39 10.22
C ASN A 219 -2.59 6.56 9.86
N ASP A 220 -3.77 7.19 9.82
CA ASP A 220 -5.02 6.52 9.45
C ASP A 220 -4.99 6.02 7.99
N LEU A 221 -4.50 6.82 7.05
CA LEU A 221 -4.37 6.41 5.65
C LEU A 221 -3.33 5.30 5.47
N ARG A 222 -2.19 5.36 6.15
CA ARG A 222 -1.18 4.29 6.12
C ARG A 222 -1.76 2.97 6.61
N ARG A 223 -2.47 3.00 7.74
CA ARG A 223 -3.15 1.81 8.28
C ARG A 223 -4.12 1.21 7.26
N PHE A 224 -4.97 2.04 6.66
CA PHE A 224 -5.92 1.60 5.63
C PHE A 224 -5.21 1.00 4.41
N LEU A 225 -4.18 1.68 3.90
CA LEU A 225 -3.45 1.23 2.72
C LEU A 225 -2.64 -0.05 2.98
N GLU A 226 -2.09 -0.25 4.18
CA GLU A 226 -1.40 -1.49 4.56
C GLU A 226 -2.39 -2.67 4.57
N GLU A 227 -3.62 -2.47 5.07
CA GLU A 227 -4.66 -3.48 4.97
C GLU A 227 -4.99 -3.84 3.51
N LYS A 228 -5.05 -2.84 2.63
CA LYS A 228 -5.37 -3.05 1.20
C LYS A 228 -4.22 -3.64 0.42
N LYS A 229 -2.97 -3.38 0.81
CA LYS A 229 -1.78 -4.07 0.30
C LYS A 229 -1.85 -5.57 0.57
N VAL A 230 -2.30 -5.99 1.75
CA VAL A 230 -2.40 -7.41 2.12
C VAL A 230 -3.65 -8.08 1.53
N LYS A 231 -4.82 -7.44 1.68
CA LYS A 231 -6.12 -8.01 1.26
C LYS A 231 -6.39 -7.85 -0.24
N GLY A 232 -5.63 -6.99 -0.93
CA GLY A 232 -5.93 -6.51 -2.27
C GLY A 232 -7.00 -5.41 -2.30
N ILE A 233 -7.11 -4.77 -3.46
CA ILE A 233 -8.09 -3.70 -3.73
C ILE A 233 -9.29 -4.30 -4.48
N SER A 234 -10.49 -4.22 -3.89
CA SER A 234 -11.74 -4.54 -4.59
C SER A 234 -12.22 -3.35 -5.43
N GLU A 235 -13.11 -3.60 -6.39
CA GLU A 235 -13.67 -2.52 -7.22
C GLU A 235 -14.39 -1.44 -6.37
N GLY A 236 -15.17 -1.86 -5.37
CA GLY A 236 -15.89 -0.93 -4.49
C GLY A 236 -14.99 -0.08 -3.60
N ALA A 237 -13.80 -0.58 -3.22
CA ALA A 237 -12.83 0.16 -2.41
C ALA A 237 -11.82 0.96 -3.24
N PHE A 238 -11.90 0.89 -4.57
CA PHE A 238 -10.89 1.45 -5.46
C PHE A 238 -10.80 2.98 -5.34
N GLN A 239 -11.95 3.65 -5.30
CA GLN A 239 -12.02 5.10 -5.11
C GLN A 239 -11.35 5.53 -3.79
N ASP A 240 -11.67 4.86 -2.69
CA ASP A 240 -11.11 5.16 -1.37
C ASP A 240 -9.58 5.00 -1.36
N VAL A 241 -9.08 3.93 -2.00
CA VAL A 241 -7.63 3.69 -2.12
C VAL A 241 -6.94 4.77 -2.93
N THR A 242 -7.48 5.16 -4.08
CA THR A 242 -6.86 6.20 -4.92
C THR A 242 -6.87 7.57 -4.26
N MET A 243 -7.90 7.91 -3.48
CA MET A 243 -7.96 9.17 -2.73
C MET A 243 -7.10 9.14 -1.47
N ALA A 244 -7.02 8.01 -0.77
CA ALA A 244 -6.05 7.80 0.30
C ALA A 244 -4.61 7.96 -0.22
N LEU A 245 -4.32 7.38 -1.40
CA LEU A 245 -3.03 7.50 -2.07
C LEU A 245 -2.73 8.96 -2.46
N LEU A 246 -3.70 9.69 -3.01
CA LEU A 246 -3.56 11.12 -3.32
C LEU A 246 -3.12 11.91 -2.08
N GLY A 247 -3.84 11.76 -0.98
CA GLY A 247 -3.55 12.46 0.28
C GLY A 247 -2.18 12.11 0.84
N LEU A 248 -1.86 10.80 0.91
CA LEU A 248 -0.59 10.33 1.45
C LEU A 248 0.60 10.78 0.57
N ALA A 249 0.49 10.66 -0.76
CA ALA A 249 1.53 11.09 -1.68
C ALA A 249 1.77 12.61 -1.61
N SER A 250 0.71 13.42 -1.48
CA SER A 250 0.84 14.86 -1.23
C SER A 250 1.60 15.15 0.06
N PHE A 251 1.25 14.48 1.16
CA PHE A 251 1.93 14.64 2.45
C PHE A 251 3.42 14.27 2.40
N LEU A 252 3.77 13.20 1.67
CA LEU A 252 5.15 12.74 1.50
C LEU A 252 5.94 13.56 0.46
N GLY A 253 5.33 14.56 -0.17
CA GLY A 253 5.96 15.36 -1.22
C GLY A 253 6.26 14.58 -2.51
N GLY A 254 5.62 13.41 -2.68
CA GLY A 254 5.80 12.49 -3.80
C GLY A 254 7.10 11.68 -3.79
N GLY A 255 7.81 11.64 -2.66
CA GLY A 255 9.05 10.87 -2.50
C GLY A 255 8.83 9.36 -2.45
N ASP A 256 9.94 8.62 -2.48
CA ASP A 256 9.94 7.16 -2.41
C ASP A 256 9.42 6.66 -1.05
N ASP A 257 8.37 5.84 -1.08
CA ASP A 257 7.76 5.20 0.08
C ASP A 257 7.34 3.76 -0.28
N GLU A 258 7.72 2.79 0.54
CA GLU A 258 7.51 1.36 0.27
C GLU A 258 6.02 1.00 0.19
N LEU A 259 5.20 1.56 1.06
CA LEU A 259 3.76 1.32 1.06
C LEU A 259 3.10 1.95 -0.17
N VAL A 260 3.47 3.18 -0.52
CA VAL A 260 3.01 3.85 -1.74
C VAL A 260 3.35 3.01 -2.97
N ASN A 261 4.60 2.55 -3.10
CA ASN A 261 5.03 1.70 -4.22
C ASN A 261 4.21 0.40 -4.31
N ALA A 262 3.99 -0.28 -3.18
CA ALA A 262 3.21 -1.51 -3.13
C ALA A 262 1.74 -1.29 -3.55
N VAL A 263 1.13 -0.19 -3.09
CA VAL A 263 -0.24 0.17 -3.47
C VAL A 263 -0.33 0.55 -4.94
N VAL A 264 0.65 1.27 -5.49
CA VAL A 264 0.71 1.59 -6.93
C VAL A 264 0.77 0.31 -7.76
N ALA A 265 1.59 -0.67 -7.35
CA ALA A 265 1.65 -1.97 -8.01
C ALA A 265 0.28 -2.68 -7.98
N GLU A 266 -0.43 -2.65 -6.85
CA GLU A 266 -1.79 -3.19 -6.76
C GLU A 266 -2.79 -2.42 -7.64
N ILE A 267 -2.71 -1.09 -7.75
CA ILE A 267 -3.55 -0.29 -8.65
C ILE A 267 -3.37 -0.73 -10.11
N PHE A 268 -2.13 -1.01 -10.53
CA PHE A 268 -1.82 -1.45 -11.89
C PHE A 268 -2.00 -2.96 -12.13
N LYS A 269 -2.52 -3.72 -11.16
CA LYS A 269 -2.74 -5.16 -11.34
C LYS A 269 -3.70 -5.43 -12.50
N SER A 270 -3.25 -6.25 -13.44
CA SER A 270 -3.94 -6.59 -14.69
C SER A 270 -4.12 -8.11 -14.78
N PRO A 271 -5.28 -8.59 -15.28
CA PRO A 271 -6.37 -7.82 -15.90
C PRO A 271 -7.46 -7.38 -14.92
N GLU A 272 -7.32 -7.64 -13.63
CA GLU A 272 -8.38 -7.47 -12.63
C GLU A 272 -8.85 -6.02 -12.55
N ARG A 273 -7.90 -5.07 -12.51
CA ARG A 273 -8.17 -3.64 -12.29
C ARG A 273 -7.81 -2.84 -13.53
N TYR A 274 -6.52 -2.81 -13.87
CA TYR A 274 -6.01 -2.15 -15.07
C TYR A 274 -6.23 -3.02 -16.29
N LYS A 275 -6.86 -2.46 -17.32
CA LYS A 275 -7.28 -3.18 -18.52
C LYS A 275 -6.29 -2.93 -19.66
N LYS A 276 -6.28 -3.83 -20.65
CA LYS A 276 -5.35 -3.76 -21.79
C LYS A 276 -5.52 -2.50 -22.64
N ASP A 277 -6.73 -1.94 -22.67
CA ASP A 277 -7.09 -0.71 -23.37
C ASP A 277 -6.68 0.57 -22.61
N GLY A 278 -6.15 0.43 -21.39
CA GLY A 278 -5.61 1.55 -20.61
C GLY A 278 -6.47 2.05 -19.48
N CYS A 279 -7.69 1.53 -19.30
CA CYS A 279 -8.59 2.00 -18.26
C CYS A 279 -8.51 1.20 -16.96
N TRP A 280 -9.12 1.75 -15.91
CA TRP A 280 -9.47 0.98 -14.72
C TRP A 280 -10.95 0.61 -14.78
N TYR A 281 -11.24 -0.69 -14.71
CA TYR A 281 -12.60 -1.25 -14.70
C TYR A 281 -13.55 -0.82 -15.84
N HIS A 282 -13.02 -0.35 -16.99
CA HIS A 282 -13.83 0.23 -18.08
C HIS A 282 -14.71 1.41 -17.64
N ASP A 283 -14.23 2.17 -16.65
CA ASP A 283 -14.97 3.21 -15.98
C ASP A 283 -14.15 4.51 -15.99
N ALA A 284 -14.72 5.58 -16.57
CA ALA A 284 -14.04 6.87 -16.72
C ALA A 284 -13.78 7.53 -15.37
N LYS A 285 -14.70 7.41 -14.41
CA LYS A 285 -14.56 7.96 -13.06
C LYS A 285 -13.44 7.24 -12.31
N LYS A 286 -13.40 5.91 -12.33
CA LYS A 286 -12.31 5.14 -11.69
C LYS A 286 -10.97 5.41 -12.35
N THR A 287 -10.95 5.55 -13.67
CA THR A 287 -9.73 5.94 -14.41
C THR A 287 -9.26 7.33 -14.00
N ALA A 288 -10.16 8.31 -13.86
CA ALA A 288 -9.82 9.64 -13.37
C ALA A 288 -9.28 9.61 -11.94
N PHE A 289 -9.92 8.86 -11.03
CA PHE A 289 -9.45 8.70 -9.66
C PHE A 289 -8.05 8.09 -9.57
N ALA A 290 -7.78 7.03 -10.34
CA ALA A 290 -6.45 6.43 -10.41
C ALA A 290 -5.41 7.46 -10.89
N LEU A 291 -5.71 8.17 -11.97
CA LEU A 291 -4.85 9.22 -12.51
C LEU A 291 -4.60 10.34 -11.50
N LEU A 292 -5.62 10.77 -10.75
CA LEU A 292 -5.46 11.76 -9.67
C LEU A 292 -4.55 11.26 -8.56
N GLY A 293 -4.79 10.05 -8.04
CA GLY A 293 -3.94 9.45 -7.00
C GLY A 293 -2.47 9.33 -7.44
N LEU A 294 -2.24 8.90 -8.68
CA LEU A 294 -0.90 8.74 -9.24
C LEU A 294 -0.20 10.08 -9.54
N SER A 295 -0.94 11.16 -9.78
CA SER A 295 -0.37 12.46 -10.15
C SER A 295 0.50 13.11 -9.08
N ARG A 296 0.38 12.67 -7.83
CA ARG A 296 1.16 13.19 -6.69
C ARG A 296 2.42 12.40 -6.40
N ILE A 297 2.60 11.26 -7.06
CA ILE A 297 3.77 10.42 -6.91
C ILE A 297 4.81 10.90 -7.92
N LYS A 298 5.95 11.41 -7.44
CA LYS A 298 7.02 11.85 -8.33
C LYS A 298 7.86 10.67 -8.75
N GLU A 299 8.15 9.78 -7.81
CA GLU A 299 9.09 8.68 -7.98
C GLU A 299 8.48 7.36 -7.52
N VAL A 300 8.68 6.30 -8.29
CA VAL A 300 8.43 4.93 -7.85
C VAL A 300 9.63 4.05 -8.09
N ARG A 301 9.82 3.10 -7.17
CA ARG A 301 10.81 2.04 -7.37
C ARG A 301 10.30 1.03 -8.37
N LYS A 302 11.05 0.85 -9.45
CA LYS A 302 10.86 -0.23 -10.42
C LYS A 302 12.15 -1.01 -10.57
N ILE A 303 12.02 -2.32 -10.65
CA ILE A 303 13.13 -3.15 -11.10
C ILE A 303 13.14 -3.09 -12.63
N ASP A 304 13.93 -2.16 -13.16
CA ASP A 304 14.13 -2.00 -14.61
C ASP A 304 15.38 -2.79 -15.03
N GLU A 305 15.30 -4.09 -14.79
CA GLU A 305 16.34 -5.04 -15.14
C GLU A 305 15.73 -6.20 -15.91
N PHE A 306 16.50 -6.71 -16.87
CA PHE A 306 16.04 -7.84 -17.68
C PHE A 306 15.71 -9.02 -16.76
N PRO A 307 14.60 -9.75 -17.02
CA PRO A 307 14.21 -10.92 -16.24
C PRO A 307 15.36 -11.91 -16.00
N TYR A 308 16.28 -12.02 -16.96
CA TYR A 308 17.49 -12.83 -16.85
C TYR A 308 18.41 -12.45 -15.68
N LYS A 309 18.63 -11.16 -15.38
CA LYS A 309 19.49 -10.76 -14.24
C LYS A 309 18.84 -11.10 -12.90
N ILE A 310 17.54 -10.88 -12.78
CA ILE A 310 16.76 -11.27 -11.60
C ILE A 310 16.80 -12.79 -11.44
N TYR A 311 16.57 -13.53 -12.52
CA TYR A 311 16.65 -14.99 -12.53
C TYR A 311 18.04 -15.49 -12.12
N THR A 312 19.11 -14.91 -12.65
CA THR A 312 20.49 -15.26 -12.31
C THR A 312 20.78 -14.98 -10.83
N LEU A 313 20.25 -13.88 -10.29
CA LEU A 313 20.35 -13.56 -8.88
C LEU A 313 19.62 -14.60 -8.02
N ILE A 314 18.36 -14.92 -8.36
CA ILE A 314 17.56 -15.94 -7.66
C ILE A 314 18.26 -17.31 -7.72
N ALA A 315 18.74 -17.73 -8.89
CA ALA A 315 19.42 -19.01 -9.08
C ALA A 315 20.67 -19.13 -8.19
N ARG A 316 21.49 -18.08 -8.12
CA ARG A 316 22.68 -18.04 -7.25
C ARG A 316 22.33 -18.15 -5.76
N TYR A 317 21.23 -17.54 -5.31
CA TYR A 317 20.81 -17.67 -3.92
C TYR A 317 20.11 -19.00 -3.62
N HIS A 318 19.43 -19.59 -4.61
CA HIS A 318 18.92 -20.96 -4.53
C HIS A 318 20.04 -21.98 -4.29
N GLU A 319 21.17 -21.82 -4.99
CA GLU A 319 22.38 -22.61 -4.76
C GLU A 319 22.90 -22.50 -3.32
N LYS A 320 23.03 -21.27 -2.80
CA LYS A 320 23.43 -21.04 -1.39
C LYS A 320 22.50 -21.73 -0.39
N ILE A 321 21.19 -21.64 -0.61
CA ILE A 321 20.19 -22.31 0.26
C ILE A 321 20.37 -23.82 0.19
N ARG A 322 20.57 -24.38 -1.00
CA ARG A 322 20.79 -25.81 -1.20
C ARG A 322 22.06 -26.29 -0.50
N ASP A 323 23.16 -25.55 -0.60
CA ASP A 323 24.41 -25.87 0.09
C ASP A 323 24.24 -25.84 1.62
N CYS A 324 23.53 -24.83 2.13
CA CYS A 324 23.19 -24.72 3.55
C CYS A 324 22.37 -25.94 4.03
N ILE A 325 21.36 -26.36 3.25
CA ILE A 325 20.55 -27.55 3.54
C ILE A 325 21.41 -28.82 3.52
N ALA A 326 22.28 -29.00 2.53
CA ALA A 326 23.14 -30.17 2.42
C ALA A 326 24.14 -30.27 3.60
N GLU A 327 24.70 -29.13 4.04
CA GLU A 327 25.56 -29.08 5.23
C GLU A 327 24.81 -29.45 6.51
N LEU A 328 23.54 -29.01 6.62
CA LEU A 328 22.66 -29.39 7.71
C LEU A 328 22.39 -30.89 7.69
N GLU A 329 22.01 -31.46 6.54
CA GLU A 329 21.77 -32.90 6.39
C GLU A 329 23.00 -33.71 6.81
N LYS A 330 24.20 -33.32 6.37
CA LYS A 330 25.46 -33.96 6.78
C LYS A 330 25.71 -33.86 8.28
N THR A 331 25.38 -32.73 8.88
CA THR A 331 25.51 -32.53 10.33
C THR A 331 24.51 -33.40 11.10
N TYR A 332 23.27 -33.49 10.62
CA TYR A 332 22.24 -34.36 11.17
C TYR A 332 22.61 -35.83 11.02
N GLU A 333 23.05 -36.26 9.85
CA GLU A 333 23.50 -37.63 9.59
C GLU A 333 24.67 -38.00 10.51
N LYS A 334 25.64 -37.10 10.71
CA LYS A 334 26.75 -37.31 11.64
C LYS A 334 26.28 -37.43 13.09
N ARG A 335 25.29 -36.64 13.51
CA ARG A 335 24.69 -36.73 14.86
C ARG A 335 23.90 -38.02 15.02
N ILE A 336 23.10 -38.41 14.03
CA ILE A 336 22.32 -39.64 14.00
C ILE A 336 23.25 -40.86 14.04
N LYS A 337 24.29 -40.91 13.19
CA LYS A 337 25.30 -41.97 13.18
C LYS A 337 26.03 -42.10 14.53
N ARG A 338 26.37 -40.97 15.18
CA ARG A 338 26.94 -40.99 16.54
C ARG A 338 25.95 -41.54 17.57
N GLY A 339 24.68 -41.19 17.47
CA GLY A 339 23.61 -41.73 18.33
C GLY A 339 23.41 -43.23 18.14
N TYR A 340 23.35 -43.71 16.89
CA TYR A 340 23.22 -45.14 16.57
C TYR A 340 24.44 -45.94 17.01
N LEU A 341 25.67 -45.46 16.76
CA LEU A 341 26.89 -46.11 17.25
C LEU A 341 26.83 -46.31 18.76
N LEU A 342 26.41 -45.27 19.49
CA LEU A 342 26.29 -45.32 20.94
C LEU A 342 25.20 -46.30 21.40
N LEU A 343 24.03 -46.30 20.76
CA LEU A 343 22.97 -47.28 21.01
C LEU A 343 23.42 -48.71 20.73
N THR A 344 24.15 -48.95 19.63
CA THR A 344 24.71 -50.26 19.29
C THR A 344 25.75 -50.71 20.32
N LEU A 345 26.63 -49.81 20.78
CA LEU A 345 27.60 -50.12 21.84
C LEU A 345 26.91 -50.47 23.17
N ILE A 346 25.84 -49.76 23.53
CA ILE A 346 25.01 -50.11 24.71
C ILE A 346 24.39 -51.49 24.55
N TYR A 347 23.85 -51.81 23.38
CA TYR A 347 23.24 -53.11 23.11
C TYR A 347 24.25 -54.26 23.18
N ILE A 348 25.44 -54.07 22.60
CA ILE A 348 26.55 -55.04 22.68
C ILE A 348 26.95 -55.27 24.15
N LEU A 349 27.10 -54.21 24.94
CA LEU A 349 27.45 -54.32 26.35
C LEU A 349 26.37 -55.02 27.16
N LEU A 350 25.09 -54.75 26.89
CA LEU A 350 23.94 -55.44 27.50
C LEU A 350 23.98 -56.94 27.19
N MET A 351 24.16 -57.30 25.92
CA MET A 351 24.26 -58.70 25.50
C MET A 351 25.46 -59.40 26.16
N ALA A 352 26.64 -58.77 26.15
CA ALA A 352 27.84 -59.30 26.79
C ALA A 352 27.65 -59.54 28.29
N SER A 353 26.91 -58.66 28.96
CA SER A 353 26.62 -58.78 30.39
C SER A 353 25.61 -59.90 30.67
N VAL A 354 24.60 -60.08 29.82
CA VAL A 354 23.69 -61.22 29.90
C VAL A 354 24.46 -62.53 29.73
N PHE A 355 25.35 -62.63 28.74
CA PHE A 355 26.19 -63.81 28.53
C PHE A 355 27.12 -64.08 29.72
N ALA A 356 27.76 -63.05 30.27
CA ALA A 356 28.61 -63.21 31.45
C ALA A 356 27.83 -63.70 32.68
N ILE A 357 26.60 -63.20 32.89
CA ILE A 357 25.72 -63.66 33.96
C ILE A 357 25.33 -65.13 33.77
N ILE A 358 25.01 -65.54 32.54
CA ILE A 358 24.64 -66.93 32.23
C ILE A 358 25.82 -67.87 32.49
N GLU A 359 27.02 -67.51 32.04
CA GLU A 359 28.20 -68.38 32.10
C GLU A 359 28.82 -68.44 33.51
N TYR A 360 28.94 -67.29 34.19
CA TYR A 360 29.69 -67.18 35.44
C TYR A 360 28.79 -67.00 36.68
N GLY A 361 27.48 -66.86 36.50
CA GLY A 361 26.54 -66.54 37.57
C GLY A 361 26.58 -65.06 37.98
N VAL A 362 25.51 -64.61 38.64
CA VAL A 362 25.32 -63.20 39.05
C VAL A 362 26.32 -62.77 40.13
N GLU A 363 26.78 -63.71 40.97
CA GLU A 363 27.71 -63.43 42.07
C GLU A 363 29.18 -63.36 41.62
N SER A 364 29.49 -63.73 40.38
CA SER A 364 30.85 -63.64 39.87
C SER A 364 31.31 -62.17 39.86
N PRO A 365 32.52 -61.87 40.37
CA PRO A 365 33.10 -60.53 40.30
C PRO A 365 33.15 -59.97 38.87
N ILE A 366 33.27 -60.85 37.86
CA ILE A 366 33.28 -60.47 36.44
C ILE A 366 31.89 -59.98 36.00
N SER A 367 30.84 -60.72 36.36
CA SER A 367 29.44 -60.33 36.09
C SER A 367 29.06 -59.04 36.78
N GLN A 368 29.49 -58.86 38.05
CA GLN A 368 29.24 -57.64 38.82
C GLN A 368 29.98 -56.42 38.26
N LEU A 369 31.23 -56.59 37.81
CA LEU A 369 31.99 -55.54 37.16
C LEU A 369 31.32 -55.09 35.84
N LEU A 370 30.86 -56.05 35.03
CA LEU A 370 30.16 -55.76 33.77
C LEU A 370 28.81 -55.04 34.02
N LEU A 371 28.01 -55.53 34.98
CA LEU A 371 26.76 -54.88 35.40
C LEU A 371 26.98 -53.45 35.93
N GLY A 372 27.98 -53.26 36.80
CA GLY A 372 28.33 -51.94 37.34
C GLY A 372 28.81 -50.97 36.26
N SER A 373 29.60 -51.47 35.31
CA SER A 373 30.09 -50.71 34.16
C SER A 373 29.01 -50.36 33.13
N LEU A 374 27.88 -51.07 33.11
CA LEU A 374 26.72 -50.80 32.27
C LEU A 374 25.75 -49.77 32.88
N ILE A 375 25.48 -49.90 34.17
CA ILE A 375 24.47 -49.09 34.86
C ILE A 375 24.93 -47.63 34.94
N ILE A 376 26.21 -47.38 35.19
CA ILE A 376 26.74 -46.02 35.36
C ILE A 376 26.63 -45.21 34.06
N PRO A 377 27.13 -45.66 32.89
CA PRO A 377 27.00 -44.93 31.64
C PRO A 377 25.55 -44.76 31.18
N VAL A 378 24.69 -45.77 31.38
CA VAL A 378 23.25 -45.67 31.03
C VAL A 378 22.56 -44.61 31.90
N LEU A 379 22.84 -44.56 33.20
CA LEU A 379 22.32 -43.53 34.11
C LEU A 379 22.87 -42.13 33.76
N PHE A 380 24.16 -42.02 33.42
CA PHE A 380 24.77 -40.74 33.02
C PHE A 380 24.32 -40.24 31.65
N GLN A 381 23.98 -41.14 30.70
CA GLN A 381 23.47 -40.75 29.38
C GLN A 381 21.97 -40.47 29.38
N ILE A 382 21.22 -41.13 30.25
CA ILE A 382 19.82 -40.77 30.48
C ILE A 382 19.76 -39.41 31.20
N SER A 383 20.74 -39.02 32.02
CA SER A 383 20.70 -37.77 32.81
C SER A 383 20.38 -36.47 32.02
N PRO A 384 21.00 -36.16 30.86
CA PRO A 384 20.63 -34.98 30.07
C PRO A 384 19.24 -35.08 29.43
N TYR A 385 18.87 -36.24 28.88
CA TYR A 385 17.56 -36.46 28.28
C TYR A 385 16.44 -36.51 29.33
N PHE A 386 16.71 -37.10 30.48
CA PHE A 386 15.84 -37.14 31.65
C PHE A 386 15.63 -35.74 32.20
N LYS A 387 16.70 -34.94 32.38
CA LYS A 387 16.58 -33.52 32.77
C LYS A 387 15.79 -32.69 31.75
N LYS A 388 16.01 -32.90 30.46
CA LYS A 388 15.42 -32.06 29.40
C LYS A 388 13.98 -32.45 29.04
N TYR A 389 13.65 -33.75 29.05
CA TYR A 389 12.38 -34.26 28.53
C TYR A 389 11.47 -34.91 29.59
N ILE A 390 12.02 -35.57 30.63
CA ILE A 390 11.22 -36.31 31.62
C ILE A 390 10.96 -35.47 32.88
N LEU A 391 11.97 -34.77 33.37
CA LEU A 391 11.92 -33.94 34.58
C LEU A 391 10.87 -32.81 34.51
N PRO A 392 10.63 -32.15 33.35
CA PRO A 392 9.55 -31.16 33.24
C PRO A 392 8.14 -31.79 33.36
N TYR A 393 7.96 -33.02 32.89
CA TYR A 393 6.68 -33.74 32.99
C TYR A 393 6.43 -34.23 34.43
N LEU A 394 7.45 -34.75 35.11
CA LEU A 394 7.36 -35.11 36.52
C LEU A 394 7.09 -33.89 37.43
N LYS A 395 7.65 -32.72 37.10
CA LYS A 395 7.34 -31.46 37.80
C LYS A 395 5.92 -30.93 37.55
N ARG A 396 5.30 -31.28 36.42
CA ARG A 396 3.90 -30.90 36.10
C ARG A 396 2.88 -31.87 36.70
N GLY A 397 3.24 -33.14 36.87
CA GLY A 397 2.39 -34.16 37.52
C GLY A 397 2.26 -34.02 39.03
N GLY A 398 3.11 -33.23 39.69
CA GLY A 398 3.09 -32.98 41.14
C GLY A 398 2.22 -31.81 41.61
N LYS A 399 1.42 -31.21 40.73
CA LYS A 399 0.35 -30.26 41.09
C LYS A 399 -0.99 -30.86 40.68
N LYS A 400 -1.45 -31.81 41.49
CA LYS A 400 -2.87 -32.09 41.70
C LYS A 400 -3.12 -32.06 43.20
#